data_AF-A0A662GUR1-F1
#
_entry.id   AF-A0A662GUR1-F1
#
_cell.length_a   1.000
_cell.length_b   1.000
_cell.length_c   1.000
_cell.angle_alpha   90.00
_cell.angle_beta   90.00
_cell.angle_gamma   90.00
#
_symmetry.space_group_name_H-M   'P 1'
#
loop_
_entity.id
_entity.type
_entity.pdbx_description
1 polymer ?
#
loop_
_entity_poly.entity_id
_entity_poly.type
_entity_poly.pdbx_seq_one_letter_code
_entity_poly.pdbx_strand_id
1 'polypeptide(L)'
;MIKRVEKGVMKALREEAKRKRKFAVLGLESTETIVIIRIVSRKIKNTSFVVIEYEKNPLISWITARYRIETVPSVDDSFVQILPFSLESASVTFLRSLIKLRLNFLTLKYILPLAKFPRKHIETYAALNKLPIVPFRTSFKKIEKLLAEIEQTTPTIRYQFLTSIENIKSNVSL
;
A
#
# COMPACT_ATOMS: atom_id res chain seq x y z
N MET A 1 -8.20 -14.78 -9.39
CA MET A 1 -7.36 -13.62 -9.00
C MET A 1 -7.97 -12.77 -7.88
N ILE A 2 -9.24 -12.33 -7.98
CA ILE A 2 -9.92 -11.48 -6.96
C ILE A 2 -9.75 -11.99 -5.52
N LYS A 3 -10.13 -13.25 -5.27
CA LYS A 3 -10.04 -13.88 -3.94
C LYS A 3 -8.62 -13.91 -3.39
N ARG A 4 -7.58 -13.91 -4.24
CA ARG A 4 -6.17 -13.96 -3.82
C ARG A 4 -5.72 -12.62 -3.25
N VAL A 5 -6.07 -11.51 -3.91
CA VAL A 5 -5.77 -10.15 -3.42
C VAL A 5 -6.51 -9.89 -2.11
N GLU A 6 -7.82 -10.15 -2.05
CA GLU A 6 -8.61 -10.01 -0.81
C GLU A 6 -8.05 -10.85 0.34
N LYS A 7 -7.81 -12.16 0.12
CA LYS A 7 -7.23 -13.03 1.16
C LYS A 7 -5.86 -12.53 1.61
N GLY A 8 -5.04 -12.06 0.66
CA GLY A 8 -3.71 -11.54 0.96
C GLY A 8 -3.73 -10.28 1.81
N VAL A 9 -4.60 -9.33 1.46
CA VAL A 9 -4.82 -8.09 2.22
C VAL A 9 -5.34 -8.42 3.61
N MET A 10 -6.37 -9.28 3.71
CA MET A 10 -6.92 -9.69 5.00
C MET A 10 -5.91 -10.42 5.86
N LYS A 11 -5.03 -11.25 5.29
CA LYS A 11 -3.94 -11.90 6.05
C LYS A 11 -2.98 -10.85 6.65
N ALA A 12 -2.62 -9.82 5.89
CA ALA A 12 -1.73 -8.75 6.37
C ALA A 12 -2.38 -7.90 7.47
N LEU A 13 -3.70 -7.69 7.38
CA LEU A 13 -4.45 -6.88 8.33
C LEU A 13 -4.89 -7.64 9.58
N ARG A 14 -4.97 -8.98 9.52
CA ARG A 14 -5.57 -9.83 10.56
C ARG A 14 -4.88 -9.66 11.92
N GLU A 15 -3.56 -9.64 11.96
CA GLU A 15 -2.82 -9.55 13.23
C GLU A 15 -3.01 -8.19 13.89
N GLU A 16 -3.04 -7.11 13.11
CA GLU A 16 -3.30 -5.77 13.63
C GLU A 16 -4.78 -5.57 14.02
N ALA A 17 -5.71 -6.19 13.28
CA ALA A 17 -7.14 -6.13 13.59
C ALA A 17 -7.49 -6.89 14.89
N LYS A 18 -6.84 -8.04 15.16
CA LYS A 18 -6.99 -8.76 16.44
C LYS A 18 -6.58 -7.90 17.64
N ARG A 19 -5.61 -7.00 17.45
CA ARG A 19 -5.14 -6.04 18.47
C ARG A 19 -6.06 -4.83 18.64
N LYS A 20 -7.24 -4.82 17.99
CA LYS A 20 -8.21 -3.71 17.98
C LYS A 20 -7.61 -2.36 17.57
N ARG A 21 -6.54 -2.36 16.77
CA ARG A 21 -5.89 -1.12 16.31
C ARG A 21 -6.71 -0.45 15.22
N LYS A 22 -6.70 0.88 15.23
CA LYS A 22 -7.34 1.70 14.19
C LYS A 22 -6.48 1.69 12.93
N PHE A 23 -7.10 1.81 11.75
CA PHE A 23 -6.39 1.81 10.48
C PHE A 23 -6.51 3.14 9.77
N ALA A 24 -5.38 3.61 9.21
CA ALA A 24 -5.34 4.82 8.40
C ALA A 24 -4.72 4.48 7.04
N VAL A 25 -5.49 4.57 5.95
CA VAL A 25 -4.94 4.37 4.60
C VAL A 25 -4.36 5.68 4.11
N LEU A 26 -3.12 5.66 3.64
CA LEU A 26 -2.54 6.81 2.95
C LEU A 26 -3.26 7.02 1.60
N GLY A 27 -3.93 8.16 1.44
CA GLY A 27 -4.69 8.51 0.25
C GLY A 27 -3.78 8.96 -0.89
N LEU A 28 -3.41 8.04 -1.78
CA LEU A 28 -2.64 8.35 -3.00
C LEU A 28 -3.51 8.24 -4.24
N GLU A 29 -3.24 9.06 -5.25
CA GLU A 29 -3.92 9.00 -6.55
C GLU A 29 -3.49 7.76 -7.34
N SER A 30 -4.04 6.60 -6.99
CA SER A 30 -3.64 5.32 -7.58
C SER A 30 -4.73 4.25 -7.46
N THR A 31 -4.63 3.24 -8.33
CA THR A 31 -5.49 2.04 -8.28
C THR A 31 -5.35 1.32 -6.95
N GLU A 32 -4.13 1.24 -6.40
CA GLU A 32 -3.85 0.56 -5.14
C GLU A 32 -4.64 1.17 -3.97
N THR A 33 -4.77 2.51 -3.93
CA THR A 33 -5.56 3.21 -2.90
C THR A 33 -7.03 2.84 -3.00
N ILE A 34 -7.60 2.88 -4.21
CA ILE A 34 -9.00 2.51 -4.44
C ILE A 34 -9.26 1.06 -3.99
N VAL A 35 -8.36 0.15 -4.38
CA VAL A 35 -8.50 -1.28 -4.08
C VAL A 35 -8.38 -1.53 -2.58
N ILE A 36 -7.42 -0.92 -1.89
CA ILE A 36 -7.28 -1.13 -0.45
C ILE A 36 -8.48 -0.58 0.32
N ILE A 37 -8.95 0.63 -0.04
CA ILE A 37 -10.12 1.24 0.60
C ILE A 37 -11.35 0.36 0.42
N ARG A 38 -11.59 -0.13 -0.80
CA ARG A 38 -12.70 -1.04 -1.07
C ARG A 38 -12.60 -2.35 -0.27
N ILE A 39 -11.40 -2.94 -0.14
CA ILE A 39 -11.25 -4.21 0.57
C ILE A 39 -11.47 -4.00 2.05
N VAL A 40 -10.83 -2.99 2.65
CA VAL A 40 -10.94 -2.66 4.07
C VAL A 40 -12.40 -2.35 4.42
N SER A 41 -13.05 -1.46 3.66
CA SER A 41 -14.44 -1.05 3.92
C SER A 41 -15.46 -2.20 3.88
N ARG A 42 -15.20 -3.23 3.08
CA ARG A 42 -16.10 -4.40 2.96
C ARG A 42 -15.79 -5.54 3.91
N LYS A 43 -14.55 -5.67 4.37
CA LYS A 43 -14.08 -6.88 5.06
C LYS A 43 -13.67 -6.66 6.52
N ILE A 44 -13.32 -5.44 6.91
CA ILE A 44 -13.00 -5.11 8.30
C ILE A 44 -14.22 -4.41 8.89
N LYS A 45 -15.01 -5.16 9.64
CA LYS A 45 -16.14 -4.64 10.41
C LYS A 45 -15.65 -4.33 11.83
N ASN A 46 -16.16 -3.26 12.43
CA ASN A 46 -15.93 -2.88 13.84
C ASN A 46 -14.49 -2.39 14.15
N THR A 47 -13.85 -1.71 13.21
CA THR A 47 -12.56 -1.03 13.45
C THR A 47 -12.61 0.36 12.85
N SER A 48 -12.14 1.37 13.58
CA SER A 48 -12.04 2.74 13.05
C SER A 48 -11.12 2.76 11.84
N PHE A 49 -11.64 3.27 10.74
CA PHE A 49 -10.97 3.30 9.44
C PHE A 49 -11.11 4.71 8.86
N VAL A 50 -9.96 5.35 8.63
CA VAL A 50 -9.87 6.69 8.04
C VAL A 50 -8.93 6.68 6.84
N VAL A 51 -9.04 7.71 6.01
CA VAL A 51 -8.11 7.96 4.90
C VAL A 51 -7.32 9.23 5.19
N ILE A 52 -5.99 9.15 5.10
CA ILE A 52 -5.11 10.31 5.23
C ILE A 52 -5.07 11.03 3.89
N GLU A 53 -5.49 12.29 3.85
CA GLU A 53 -5.47 13.14 2.66
C GLU A 53 -4.77 14.46 2.98
N TYR A 54 -3.56 14.65 2.44
CA TYR A 54 -2.77 15.88 2.66
C TYR A 54 -3.21 17.03 1.74
N GLU A 55 -3.54 16.69 0.50
CA GLU A 55 -4.00 17.61 -0.52
C GLU A 55 -5.29 17.07 -1.13
N LYS A 56 -6.22 17.98 -1.43
CA LYS A 56 -7.53 17.61 -1.97
C LYS A 56 -7.37 16.89 -3.31
N ASN A 57 -7.76 15.63 -3.34
CA ASN A 57 -7.66 14.77 -4.51
C ASN A 57 -9.04 14.25 -4.92
N PRO A 58 -9.50 14.52 -6.16
CA PRO A 58 -10.83 14.10 -6.62
C PRO A 58 -11.07 12.58 -6.53
N LEU A 59 -10.03 11.76 -6.74
CA LEU A 59 -10.14 10.31 -6.63
C LEU A 59 -10.39 9.88 -5.19
N ILE A 60 -9.68 10.50 -4.24
CA ILE A 60 -9.82 10.23 -2.81
C ILE A 60 -11.19 10.67 -2.34
N SER A 61 -11.60 11.89 -2.67
CA SER A 61 -12.94 12.41 -2.38
C SER A 61 -14.05 11.49 -2.93
N TRP A 62 -13.91 10.97 -4.14
CA TRP A 62 -14.88 10.05 -4.74
C TRP A 62 -14.97 8.71 -3.98
N ILE A 63 -13.83 8.08 -3.68
CA ILE A 63 -13.82 6.75 -3.06
C ILE A 63 -14.25 6.81 -1.59
N THR A 64 -13.88 7.86 -0.86
CA THR A 64 -14.26 8.05 0.54
C THR A 64 -15.76 8.35 0.65
N ALA A 65 -16.32 9.20 -0.22
CA ALA A 65 -17.76 9.42 -0.31
C ALA A 65 -18.52 8.13 -0.64
N ARG A 66 -18.04 7.34 -1.61
CA ARG A 66 -18.67 6.07 -2.03
C ARG A 66 -18.80 5.06 -0.89
N TYR A 67 -17.85 5.04 0.03
CA TYR A 67 -17.82 4.10 1.16
C TYR A 67 -18.13 4.74 2.52
N ARG A 68 -18.49 6.03 2.55
CA ARG A 68 -18.77 6.82 3.77
C ARG A 68 -17.62 6.77 4.78
N ILE A 69 -16.41 7.06 4.29
CA ILE A 69 -15.18 7.05 5.09
C ILE A 69 -14.74 8.48 5.35
N GLU A 70 -14.28 8.74 6.57
CA GLU A 70 -13.71 10.02 6.96
C GLU A 70 -12.30 10.23 6.38
N THR A 71 -12.03 11.44 5.93
CA THR A 71 -10.71 11.91 5.50
C THR A 71 -10.10 12.81 6.57
N VAL A 72 -8.85 12.57 6.94
CA VAL A 72 -8.11 13.33 7.94
C VAL A 72 -6.74 13.77 7.38
N PRO A 73 -6.18 14.91 7.82
CA PRO A 73 -4.87 15.36 7.34
C PRO A 73 -3.69 14.57 7.94
N SER A 74 -3.88 14.00 9.13
CA SER A 74 -2.89 13.19 9.84
C SER A 74 -3.57 12.30 10.88
N VAL A 75 -2.80 11.36 11.44
CA VAL A 75 -3.23 10.47 12.52
C VAL A 75 -2.14 10.35 13.57
N ASP A 76 -2.55 10.08 14.81
CA ASP A 76 -1.63 9.77 15.92
C ASP A 76 -1.13 8.30 15.85
N ASP A 77 -0.25 7.94 16.80
CA ASP A 77 0.38 6.61 16.87
C ASP A 77 -0.57 5.45 17.23
N SER A 78 -1.82 5.76 17.61
CA SER A 78 -2.86 4.75 17.84
C SER A 78 -3.29 4.09 16.53
N PHE A 79 -3.08 4.74 15.39
CA PHE A 79 -3.35 4.20 14.07
C PHE A 79 -2.18 3.36 13.53
N VAL A 80 -2.53 2.30 12.81
CA VAL A 80 -1.61 1.58 11.93
C VAL A 80 -1.77 2.16 10.53
N GLN A 81 -0.68 2.68 9.99
CA GLN A 81 -0.71 3.23 8.63
C GLN A 81 -0.69 2.11 7.60
N ILE A 82 -1.60 2.18 6.63
CA ILE A 82 -1.66 1.30 5.48
C ILE A 82 -1.12 2.06 4.28
N LEU A 83 0.03 1.60 3.77
CA LEU A 83 0.61 2.14 2.55
C LEU A 83 0.05 1.35 1.36
N PRO A 84 -0.69 2.00 0.43
CA PRO A 84 -1.33 1.34 -0.69
C PRO A 84 -0.32 1.13 -1.83
N PHE A 85 0.71 0.33 -1.61
CA PHE A 85 1.73 0.08 -2.63
C PHE A 85 1.65 -1.35 -3.17
N SER A 86 1.68 -1.47 -4.50
CA SER A 86 1.98 -2.73 -5.18
C SER A 86 3.44 -3.13 -4.95
N LEU A 87 3.82 -4.31 -5.43
CA LEU A 87 5.22 -4.76 -5.45
C LEU A 87 6.15 -3.73 -6.12
N GLU A 88 5.75 -3.22 -7.28
CA GLU A 88 6.49 -2.24 -8.08
C GLU A 88 6.54 -0.90 -7.35
N SER A 89 5.39 -0.39 -6.89
CA SER A 89 5.30 0.90 -6.22
C SER A 89 6.09 0.91 -4.90
N ALA A 90 6.05 -0.18 -4.13
CA ALA A 90 6.81 -0.32 -2.88
C ALA A 90 8.32 -0.40 -3.15
N SER A 91 8.75 -1.25 -4.09
CA SER A 91 10.17 -1.43 -4.40
C SER A 91 10.80 -0.15 -4.93
N VAL A 92 10.14 0.58 -5.83
CA VAL A 92 10.60 1.89 -6.31
C VAL A 92 10.68 2.91 -5.17
N THR A 93 9.66 2.94 -4.31
CA THR A 93 9.61 3.90 -3.19
C THR A 93 10.73 3.65 -2.19
N PHE A 94 10.97 2.40 -1.78
CA PHE A 94 12.02 2.10 -0.81
C PHE A 94 13.42 2.22 -1.39
N LEU A 95 13.65 1.77 -2.63
CA LEU A 95 14.96 1.96 -3.27
C LEU A 95 15.29 3.44 -3.40
N ARG A 96 14.32 4.28 -3.76
CA ARG A 96 14.49 5.75 -3.75
C ARG A 96 14.85 6.26 -2.36
N SER A 97 14.12 5.82 -1.33
CA SER A 97 14.37 6.25 0.05
C SER A 97 15.79 5.91 0.50
N LEU A 98 16.29 4.71 0.15
CA LEU A 98 17.68 4.31 0.40
C LEU A 98 18.68 5.19 -0.36
N ILE A 99 18.49 5.41 -1.66
CA ILE A 99 19.36 6.27 -2.49
C ILE A 99 19.42 7.70 -1.92
N LYS A 100 18.30 8.20 -1.38
CA LYS A 100 18.22 9.54 -0.77
C LYS A 100 18.61 9.55 0.72
N LEU A 101 19.06 8.44 1.29
CA LEU A 101 19.38 8.27 2.71
C LEU A 101 18.23 8.67 3.65
N ARG A 102 16.98 8.53 3.20
CA ARG A 102 15.76 8.81 3.98
C ARG A 102 15.25 7.52 4.61
N LEU A 103 15.76 7.18 5.80
CA LEU A 103 15.56 5.88 6.42
C LEU A 103 14.39 5.79 7.41
N ASN A 104 13.62 6.86 7.61
CA ASN A 104 12.53 6.91 8.58
C ASN A 104 11.48 5.81 8.37
N PHE A 105 11.32 5.29 7.15
CA PHE A 105 10.42 4.15 6.90
C PHE A 105 10.83 2.88 7.67
N LEU A 106 12.09 2.73 8.07
CA LEU A 106 12.53 1.58 8.87
C LEU A 106 11.99 1.61 10.31
N THR A 107 11.59 2.78 10.83
CA THR A 107 11.05 2.92 12.19
C THR A 107 9.54 3.19 12.23
N LEU A 108 8.95 3.59 11.10
CA LEU A 108 7.52 3.89 11.04
C LEU A 108 6.62 2.65 11.18
N LYS A 109 5.52 2.82 11.92
CA LYS A 109 4.47 1.81 12.10
C LYS A 109 3.52 1.78 10.91
N TYR A 110 3.87 0.99 9.90
CA TYR A 110 3.04 0.75 8.73
C TYR A 110 2.94 -0.73 8.35
N ILE A 111 1.94 -1.03 7.54
CA ILE A 111 1.77 -2.29 6.83
C ILE A 111 1.61 -2.05 5.32
N LEU A 112 2.00 -3.05 4.53
CA LEU A 112 1.96 -3.05 3.06
C LEU A 112 1.11 -4.20 2.51
N PRO A 113 -0.22 -4.15 2.62
CA PRO A 113 -1.07 -5.32 2.31
C PRO A 113 -1.00 -5.75 0.84
N LEU A 114 -0.63 -4.82 -0.05
CA LEU A 114 -0.59 -5.01 -1.50
C LEU A 114 0.83 -5.27 -2.07
N ALA A 115 1.89 -5.13 -1.27
CA ALA A 115 3.26 -5.14 -1.78
C ALA A 115 3.77 -6.52 -2.25
N LYS A 116 3.02 -7.59 -1.97
CA LYS A 116 3.28 -8.94 -2.52
C LYS A 116 2.57 -9.21 -3.84
N PHE A 117 1.85 -8.24 -4.37
CA PHE A 117 1.09 -8.38 -5.61
C PHE A 117 1.67 -7.47 -6.69
N PRO A 118 1.94 -8.01 -7.89
CA PRO A 118 2.22 -7.19 -9.06
C PRO A 118 1.06 -6.23 -9.35
N ARG A 119 1.38 -5.03 -9.84
CA ARG A 119 0.40 -3.98 -10.17
C ARG A 119 -0.70 -4.50 -11.09
N LYS A 120 -0.33 -5.30 -12.10
CA LYS A 120 -1.27 -5.94 -13.03
C LYS A 120 -2.35 -6.77 -12.32
N HIS A 121 -2.03 -7.42 -11.21
CA HIS A 121 -3.01 -8.20 -10.43
C HIS A 121 -4.00 -7.29 -9.68
N ILE A 122 -3.53 -6.13 -9.23
CA ILE A 122 -4.34 -5.12 -8.54
C ILE A 122 -5.26 -4.42 -9.55
N GLU A 123 -4.75 -4.09 -10.74
CA GLU A 123 -5.54 -3.53 -11.84
C GLU A 123 -6.60 -4.52 -12.33
N THR A 124 -6.25 -5.80 -12.47
CA THR A 124 -7.23 -6.84 -12.79
C THR A 124 -8.30 -6.95 -11.71
N TYR A 125 -7.92 -6.85 -10.43
CA TYR A 125 -8.89 -6.79 -9.34
C TYR A 125 -9.83 -5.59 -9.48
N ALA A 126 -9.29 -4.40 -9.77
CA ALA A 126 -10.07 -3.18 -9.95
C ALA A 126 -11.06 -3.31 -11.12
N ALA A 127 -10.57 -3.75 -12.28
CA ALA A 127 -11.38 -3.96 -13.49
C ALA A 127 -12.57 -4.90 -13.24
N LEU A 128 -12.30 -6.06 -12.65
CA LEU A 128 -13.35 -7.06 -12.34
C LEU A 128 -14.38 -6.55 -11.32
N ASN A 129 -14.04 -5.52 -10.54
CA ASN A 129 -14.93 -4.89 -9.58
C ASN A 129 -15.52 -3.56 -10.07
N LYS A 130 -15.32 -3.21 -11.35
CA LYS A 130 -15.79 -1.95 -11.95
C LYS A 130 -15.27 -0.72 -11.18
N LEU A 131 -14.01 -0.78 -10.74
CA LEU A 131 -13.31 0.33 -10.11
C LEU A 131 -12.43 1.06 -11.15
N PRO A 132 -12.20 2.38 -10.99
CA PRO A 132 -11.26 3.11 -11.82
C PRO A 132 -9.86 2.49 -11.77
N ILE A 133 -9.18 2.49 -12.92
CA ILE A 133 -7.76 2.14 -13.03
C ILE A 133 -7.01 3.46 -13.20
N VAL A 134 -6.27 3.82 -12.15
CA VAL A 134 -5.45 5.02 -12.11
C VAL A 134 -3.98 4.57 -12.01
N PRO A 135 -3.15 4.85 -13.02
CA PRO A 135 -1.76 4.44 -13.00
C PRO A 135 -1.01 5.17 -11.90
N PHE A 136 -0.20 4.45 -11.14
CA PHE A 136 0.66 5.06 -10.13
C PHE A 136 1.68 5.98 -10.82
N ARG A 137 1.54 7.29 -10.62
CA ARG A 137 2.46 8.29 -11.16
C ARG A 137 3.71 8.37 -10.28
N THR A 138 4.71 7.56 -10.61
CA THR A 138 6.06 7.76 -10.06
C THR A 138 6.85 8.74 -10.92
N SER A 139 7.43 9.77 -10.30
CA SER A 139 8.42 10.63 -10.96
C SER A 139 9.77 9.93 -11.14
N PHE A 140 9.92 8.67 -10.68
CA PHE A 140 11.17 7.90 -10.66
C PHE A 140 11.22 6.81 -11.73
N LYS A 141 10.87 7.18 -12.98
CA LYS A 141 10.89 6.25 -14.12
C LYS A 141 12.23 5.53 -14.30
N LYS A 142 13.36 6.18 -13.97
CA LYS A 142 14.70 5.57 -14.02
C LYS A 142 14.84 4.38 -13.06
N ILE A 143 14.36 4.51 -11.82
CA ILE A 143 14.43 3.44 -10.81
C ILE A 143 13.49 2.29 -11.20
N GLU A 144 12.29 2.62 -11.68
CA GLU A 144 11.33 1.62 -12.16
C GLU A 144 11.92 0.80 -13.31
N LYS A 145 12.54 1.47 -14.29
CA LYS A 145 13.23 0.84 -15.42
C LYS A 145 14.40 -0.03 -14.98
N LEU A 146 15.28 0.49 -14.11
CA LEU A 146 16.42 -0.27 -13.57
C LEU A 146 15.96 -1.57 -12.91
N LEU A 147 14.98 -1.49 -12.01
CA LEU A 147 14.48 -2.68 -11.34
C LEU A 147 13.79 -3.65 -12.31
N ALA A 148 13.18 -3.15 -13.39
CA ALA A 148 12.60 -4.00 -14.42
C ALA A 148 13.68 -4.71 -15.26
N GLU A 149 14.76 -4.01 -15.59
CA GLU A 149 15.94 -4.58 -16.27
C GLU A 149 16.60 -5.67 -15.41
N ILE A 150 16.82 -5.40 -14.13
CA ILE A 150 17.38 -6.40 -13.20
C ILE A 150 16.44 -7.60 -13.08
N GLU A 151 15.12 -7.39 -13.07
CA GLU A 151 14.14 -8.47 -12.95
C GLU A 151 14.10 -9.38 -14.19
N GLN A 152 14.56 -8.92 -15.35
CA GLN A 152 14.74 -9.76 -16.54
C GLN A 152 15.86 -10.79 -16.35
N THR A 153 16.96 -10.40 -15.72
CA THR A 153 18.11 -11.29 -15.46
C THR A 153 17.99 -12.03 -14.13
N THR A 154 17.25 -11.48 -13.18
CA THR A 154 17.07 -12.02 -11.83
C THR A 154 15.59 -12.01 -11.47
N PRO A 155 14.85 -13.06 -11.87
CA PRO A 155 13.44 -13.18 -11.54
C PRO A 155 13.23 -13.05 -10.04
N THR A 156 12.16 -12.37 -9.64
CA THR A 156 11.74 -12.16 -8.24
C THR A 156 12.56 -11.17 -7.41
N ILE A 157 13.52 -10.44 -8.01
CA ILE A 157 14.36 -9.47 -7.29
C ILE A 157 13.57 -8.48 -6.43
N ARG A 158 12.40 -8.02 -6.89
CA ARG A 158 11.55 -7.11 -6.11
C ARG A 158 11.01 -7.75 -4.84
N TYR A 159 10.65 -9.03 -4.90
CA TYR A 159 10.19 -9.77 -3.72
C TYR A 159 11.32 -9.92 -2.72
N GLN A 160 12.50 -10.36 -3.19
CA GLN A 160 13.68 -10.51 -2.35
C GLN A 160 14.05 -9.17 -1.69
N PHE A 161 14.08 -8.09 -2.47
CA PHE A 161 14.35 -6.74 -1.97
C PHE A 161 13.38 -6.31 -0.88
N LEU A 162 12.07 -6.45 -1.10
CA LEU A 162 11.09 -6.07 -0.08
C LEU A 162 11.17 -6.95 1.18
N THR A 163 11.46 -8.25 1.04
CA THR A 163 11.72 -9.12 2.19
C THR A 163 12.95 -8.66 2.97
N SER A 164 14.03 -8.26 2.29
CA SER A 164 15.21 -7.68 2.97
C SER A 164 14.86 -6.41 3.73
N ILE A 165 14.02 -5.53 3.17
CA ILE A 165 13.53 -4.33 3.86
C ILE A 165 12.73 -4.70 5.12
N GLU A 166 11.82 -5.67 5.03
CA GLU A 166 11.05 -6.13 6.19
C GLU A 166 11.95 -6.71 7.29
N ASN A 167 12.97 -7.47 6.93
CA ASN A 167 13.95 -8.02 7.88
C ASN A 167 14.80 -6.93 8.55
N ILE A 168 15.24 -5.91 7.79
CA ILE A 168 15.97 -4.78 8.37
C ILE A 168 15.06 -4.03 9.35
N LYS A 169 13.82 -3.77 8.94
CA LYS A 169 12.83 -3.10 9.79
C LYS A 169 12.61 -3.84 11.11
N SER A 170 12.52 -5.17 11.10
CA SER A 170 12.36 -5.95 12.34
C SER A 170 13.59 -5.87 13.25
N ASN A 171 14.79 -5.71 12.69
CA ASN A 171 16.02 -5.61 13.48
C ASN A 171 16.25 -4.19 14.04
N VAL A 172 15.78 -3.15 13.35
CA VAL A 172 15.90 -1.74 13.79
C VAL A 172 14.79 -1.36 14.79
N SER A 173 13.67 -2.08 14.79
CA SER A 173 12.55 -1.84 15.71
C SER A 173 12.68 -2.59 17.05
N LEU A 174 13.79 -3.31 17.27
CA LEU A 174 14.20 -3.93 18.54
C LEU A 174 14.94 -2.90 19.40
#